data_AF-A0A3B0A3J4-F1
#
_entry.id   AF-A0A3B0A3J4-F1
#
_cell.length_a   1.000
_cell.length_b   1.000
_cell.length_c   1.000
_cell.angle_alpha   90.00
_cell.angle_beta   90.00
_cell.angle_gamma   90.00
#
_symmetry.space_group_name_H-M   'P 1'
#
loop_
_entity.id
_entity.type
_entity.pdbx_description
1 polymer ?
#
loop_
_entity_poly.entity_id
_entity_poly.type
_entity_poly.pdbx_seq_one_letter_code
_entity_poly.pdbx_strand_id
1 'polypeptide(L)'
;MHFPVDPGQARETLIAGLGRRGFLRAAGAVTAAGGTAAAVAAKGGQAHAATPARSSYTGEILQPHRGRVDGDHYLPSLPDQVRWGYVPALDSEPVLRIRSGQTVTVDSLSHEGLLEDQGRDPVAWFGGHDVPRREVLTDAVAMARDYSRAPRDFDTDGPHVITGPIRVEGAEPGDVLKVEPLSLLPRVPYGVISSRHGKGALARQAGGGAPAGIMPAEVMPAVA
;
A
#
# COMPACT_ATOMS: atom_id res chain seq x y z
N MET A 1 -8.40 -25.73 -46.17
CA MET A 1 -8.33 -26.06 -44.73
C MET A 1 -7.58 -24.94 -44.04
N HIS A 2 -8.30 -24.06 -43.33
CA HIS A 2 -7.70 -22.94 -42.58
C HIS A 2 -7.73 -23.34 -41.11
N PHE A 3 -6.56 -23.63 -40.53
CA PHE A 3 -6.46 -23.91 -39.11
C PHE A 3 -6.55 -22.59 -38.35
N PRO A 4 -7.46 -22.44 -37.37
CA PRO A 4 -7.50 -21.25 -36.54
C PRO A 4 -6.22 -21.22 -35.69
N VAL A 5 -5.46 -20.13 -35.80
CA VAL A 5 -4.27 -19.90 -34.98
C VAL A 5 -4.74 -19.62 -33.56
N ASP A 6 -4.31 -20.44 -32.60
CA ASP A 6 -4.54 -20.21 -31.18
C ASP A 6 -3.79 -18.94 -30.73
N PRO A 7 -4.50 -17.89 -30.27
CA PRO A 7 -3.90 -16.64 -29.81
C PRO A 7 -2.90 -16.83 -28.66
N GLY A 8 -3.10 -17.85 -27.82
CA GLY A 8 -2.20 -18.18 -26.71
C GLY A 8 -0.85 -18.68 -27.23
N GLN A 9 -0.88 -19.60 -28.19
CA GLN A 9 0.30 -20.17 -28.81
C GLN A 9 1.08 -19.12 -29.64
N ALA A 10 0.38 -18.20 -30.31
CA ALA A 10 0.99 -17.09 -31.02
C ALA A 10 1.71 -16.11 -30.07
N ARG A 11 1.10 -15.79 -28.91
CA ARG A 11 1.71 -14.94 -27.89
C ARG A 11 3.00 -15.54 -27.33
N GLU A 12 3.00 -16.83 -26.97
CA GLU A 12 4.19 -17.47 -26.40
C GLU A 12 5.33 -17.54 -27.40
N THR A 13 5.03 -17.86 -28.66
CA THR A 13 6.02 -17.89 -29.75
C THR A 13 6.64 -16.50 -29.97
N LEU A 14 5.84 -15.43 -29.90
CA LEU A 14 6.33 -14.06 -30.05
C LEU A 14 7.16 -13.58 -28.85
N ILE A 15 6.79 -13.96 -27.62
CA ILE A 15 7.57 -13.63 -26.41
C ILE A 15 8.92 -14.37 -26.43
N ALA A 16 8.93 -15.63 -26.88
CA ALA A 16 10.15 -16.42 -27.01
C ALA A 16 11.11 -15.84 -28.06
N GLY A 17 10.60 -15.34 -29.19
CA GLY A 17 11.43 -14.79 -30.27
C GLY A 17 11.86 -13.32 -30.08
N LEU A 18 10.98 -12.47 -29.54
CA LEU A 18 11.20 -11.01 -29.48
C LEU A 18 11.55 -10.50 -28.07
N GLY A 19 11.40 -11.33 -27.05
CA GLY A 19 11.47 -10.94 -25.66
C GLY A 19 10.29 -10.05 -25.24
N ARG A 20 10.02 -9.98 -23.92
CA ARG A 20 8.87 -9.25 -23.36
C ARG A 20 8.81 -7.77 -23.76
N ARG A 21 9.96 -7.10 -23.88
CA ARG A 21 10.02 -5.68 -24.30
C ARG A 21 9.79 -5.48 -25.80
N GLY A 22 10.17 -6.46 -26.64
CA GLY A 22 9.92 -6.43 -28.08
C GLY A 22 8.44 -6.66 -28.41
N PHE A 23 7.79 -7.58 -27.69
CA PHE A 23 6.36 -7.85 -27.82
C PHE A 23 5.49 -6.60 -27.56
N LEU A 24 5.77 -5.84 -26.50
CA LEU A 24 5.01 -4.63 -26.16
C LEU A 24 5.12 -3.54 -27.24
N ARG A 25 6.27 -3.42 -27.91
CA ARG A 25 6.45 -2.47 -29.01
C ARG A 25 5.70 -2.91 -30.28
N ALA A 26 5.67 -4.21 -30.56
CA ALA A 26 4.92 -4.76 -31.70
C ALA A 26 3.40 -4.64 -31.52
N ALA A 27 2.89 -4.89 -30.31
CA ALA A 27 1.46 -4.74 -29.99
C ALA A 27 0.97 -3.29 -30.15
N GLY A 28 1.81 -2.29 -29.80
CA GLY A 28 1.50 -0.88 -30.02
C GLY A 28 1.53 -0.43 -31.50
N ALA A 29 2.32 -1.12 -32.34
CA ALA A 29 2.41 -0.79 -33.77
C ALA A 29 1.17 -1.27 -34.56
N VAL A 30 0.51 -2.35 -34.13
CA VAL A 30 -0.72 -2.86 -34.76
C VAL A 30 -1.91 -1.91 -34.56
N THR A 31 -1.93 -1.11 -33.48
CA THR A 31 -2.97 -0.10 -33.24
C THR A 31 -2.83 1.12 -34.16
N ALA A 32 -1.63 1.37 -34.71
CA ALA A 32 -1.35 2.56 -35.52
C ALA A 32 -1.54 2.34 -37.04
N ALA A 33 -1.72 1.11 -37.51
CA ALA A 33 -1.86 0.81 -38.94
C ALA A 33 -3.01 -0.18 -39.21
N GLY A 34 -4.26 0.32 -39.21
CA GLY A 34 -5.29 -0.19 -40.13
C GLY A 34 -6.18 -1.36 -39.68
N GLY A 35 -6.71 -1.35 -38.45
CA GLY A 35 -7.81 -2.24 -38.05
C GLY A 35 -8.99 -1.46 -37.47
N THR A 36 -10.15 -1.53 -38.11
CA THR A 36 -11.41 -0.92 -37.66
C THR A 36 -11.88 -1.53 -36.33
N ALA A 37 -11.44 -0.96 -35.21
CA ALA A 37 -12.06 -1.21 -33.92
C ALA A 37 -13.38 -0.45 -33.85
N ALA A 38 -14.49 -1.19 -33.81
CA ALA A 38 -15.81 -0.65 -33.53
C ALA A 38 -15.75 0.18 -32.23
N ALA A 39 -15.96 1.48 -32.36
CA ALA A 39 -16.12 2.38 -31.23
C ALA A 39 -17.42 2.03 -30.50
N VAL A 40 -17.34 1.14 -29.52
CA VAL A 40 -18.38 1.03 -28.50
C VAL A 40 -18.29 2.32 -27.68
N ALA A 41 -19.23 3.23 -27.90
CA ALA A 41 -19.38 4.42 -27.09
C ALA A 41 -19.69 4.00 -25.65
N ALA A 42 -18.64 3.88 -24.83
CA ALA A 42 -18.80 3.84 -23.39
C ALA A 42 -19.44 5.18 -22.99
N LYS A 43 -20.71 5.14 -22.56
CA LYS A 43 -21.34 6.28 -21.89
C LYS A 43 -20.49 6.59 -20.67
N GLY A 44 -19.68 7.64 -20.76
CA GLY A 44 -18.91 8.15 -19.64
C GLY A 44 -19.89 8.47 -18.51
N GLY A 45 -19.79 7.72 -17.41
CA GLY A 45 -20.46 8.08 -16.18
C GLY A 45 -19.99 9.46 -15.76
N GLN A 46 -20.93 10.38 -15.53
CA GLN A 46 -20.62 11.72 -15.06
C GLN A 46 -19.96 11.62 -13.68
N ALA A 47 -18.68 11.98 -13.61
CA ALA A 47 -17.99 12.16 -12.34
C ALA A 47 -18.73 13.24 -11.54
N HIS A 48 -19.33 12.85 -10.41
CA HIS A 48 -19.86 13.82 -9.47
C HIS A 48 -18.69 14.57 -8.84
N ALA A 49 -18.74 15.91 -8.92
CA ALA A 49 -17.78 16.77 -8.24
C ALA A 49 -17.83 16.48 -6.73
N ALA A 50 -16.73 15.99 -6.19
CA ALA A 50 -16.61 15.74 -4.76
C ALA A 50 -16.78 17.07 -4.00
N THR A 51 -17.71 17.09 -3.06
CA THR A 51 -17.84 18.20 -2.10
C THR A 51 -16.53 18.36 -1.34
N PRO A 52 -16.03 19.59 -1.10
CA PRO A 52 -14.79 19.80 -0.37
C PRO A 52 -14.88 19.10 0.99
N ALA A 53 -13.93 18.21 1.25
CA ALA A 53 -13.84 17.46 2.50
C ALA A 53 -13.73 18.45 3.66
N ARG A 54 -14.81 18.60 4.43
CA ARG A 54 -14.72 19.16 5.78
C ARG A 54 -13.69 18.33 6.54
N SER A 55 -12.87 18.97 7.38
CA SER A 55 -11.97 18.26 8.29
C SER A 55 -12.73 17.12 8.95
N SER A 56 -12.36 15.89 8.61
CA SER A 56 -13.07 14.68 9.01
C SER A 56 -12.63 14.20 10.40
N TYR A 57 -11.66 14.89 11.01
CA TYR A 57 -11.22 14.61 12.36
C TYR A 57 -12.30 15.05 13.36
N THR A 58 -12.79 14.09 14.15
CA THR A 58 -13.92 14.26 15.06
C THR A 58 -13.53 14.91 16.39
N GLY A 59 -12.24 15.19 16.61
CA GLY A 59 -11.71 15.61 17.91
C GLY A 59 -11.42 14.44 18.87
N GLU A 60 -11.88 13.23 18.53
CA GLU A 60 -11.68 12.02 19.31
C GLU A 60 -10.51 11.18 18.77
N ILE A 61 -9.76 10.55 19.67
CA ILE A 61 -8.77 9.53 19.32
C ILE A 61 -9.49 8.23 19.00
N LEU A 62 -9.48 7.83 17.73
CA LEU A 62 -10.14 6.62 17.25
C LEU A 62 -9.28 5.39 17.54
N GLN A 63 -9.31 4.96 18.80
CA GLN A 63 -8.76 3.68 19.25
C GLN A 63 -9.46 2.51 18.53
N PRO A 64 -8.83 1.32 18.43
CA PRO A 64 -9.51 0.14 17.93
C PRO A 64 -10.86 -0.09 18.62
N HIS A 65 -11.88 -0.46 17.85
CA HIS A 65 -13.26 -0.64 18.30
C HIS A 65 -13.94 0.62 18.86
N ARG A 66 -13.42 1.81 18.54
CA ARG A 66 -14.04 3.12 18.87
C ARG A 66 -14.35 3.90 17.61
N GLY A 67 -15.31 4.82 17.72
CA GLY A 67 -15.79 5.61 16.60
C GLY A 67 -16.80 4.88 15.71
N ARG A 68 -17.09 5.48 14.56
CA ARG A 68 -18.09 4.99 13.61
C ARG A 68 -17.49 3.92 12.71
N VAL A 69 -18.16 2.78 12.61
CA VAL A 69 -17.87 1.72 11.62
C VAL A 69 -18.87 1.90 10.48
N ASP A 70 -18.39 2.39 9.34
CA ASP A 70 -19.20 2.67 8.15
C ASP A 70 -19.41 1.45 7.24
N GLY A 71 -18.54 0.45 7.34
CA GLY A 71 -18.55 -0.74 6.50
C GLY A 71 -19.37 -1.90 7.07
N ASP A 72 -19.71 -2.86 6.21
CA ASP A 72 -20.33 -4.14 6.60
C ASP A 72 -19.43 -4.96 7.54
N HIS A 73 -18.11 -4.77 7.43
CA HIS A 73 -17.09 -5.41 8.23
C HIS A 73 -16.16 -4.37 8.86
N TYR A 74 -15.52 -4.75 9.97
CA TYR A 74 -14.49 -3.95 10.63
C TYR A 74 -13.20 -4.77 10.79
N LEU A 75 -12.06 -4.18 10.41
CA LEU A 75 -10.75 -4.80 10.51
C LEU A 75 -9.77 -3.86 11.25
N PRO A 76 -9.44 -4.15 12.51
CA PRO A 76 -8.42 -3.40 13.24
C PRO A 76 -6.99 -3.77 12.80
N SER A 77 -6.00 -3.01 13.25
CA SER A 77 -4.56 -3.25 13.00
C SER A 77 -3.88 -3.98 14.16
N LEU A 78 -4.36 -5.18 14.51
CA LEU A 78 -3.79 -5.99 15.60
C LEU A 78 -2.61 -6.86 15.13
N PRO A 79 -1.72 -7.33 16.05
CA PRO A 79 -0.52 -8.11 15.70
C PRO A 79 -0.74 -9.33 14.80
N ASP A 80 -1.87 -10.03 14.95
CA ASP A 80 -2.26 -11.18 14.14
C ASP A 80 -2.94 -10.81 12.81
N GLN A 81 -3.40 -9.55 12.70
CA GLN A 81 -4.15 -9.01 11.56
C GLN A 81 -3.31 -8.21 10.59
N VAL A 82 -2.04 -7.94 10.92
CA VAL A 82 -1.14 -7.14 10.08
C VAL A 82 0.07 -7.95 9.61
N ARG A 83 0.74 -7.45 8.59
CA ARG A 83 2.12 -7.80 8.23
C ARG A 83 2.95 -6.53 8.29
N TRP A 84 4.12 -6.60 8.90
CA TRP A 84 5.02 -5.46 9.02
C TRP A 84 6.21 -5.64 8.08
N GLY A 85 6.31 -4.74 7.10
CA GLY A 85 7.41 -4.68 6.14
C GLY A 85 7.25 -5.53 4.89
N TYR A 86 6.20 -6.36 4.83
CA TYR A 86 5.96 -7.29 3.73
C TYR A 86 4.52 -7.21 3.23
N VAL A 87 4.36 -7.18 1.91
CA VAL A 87 3.05 -7.41 1.30
C VAL A 87 2.65 -8.88 1.44
N PRO A 88 1.35 -9.20 1.54
CA PRO A 88 0.89 -10.57 1.52
C PRO A 88 1.37 -11.34 0.27
N ALA A 89 1.90 -12.54 0.49
CA ALA A 89 2.20 -13.52 -0.56
C ALA A 89 0.98 -14.41 -0.86
N LEU A 90 1.06 -15.19 -1.94
CA LEU A 90 -0.03 -16.07 -2.41
C LEU A 90 -0.56 -17.05 -1.35
N ASP A 91 0.31 -17.49 -0.44
CA ASP A 91 0.03 -18.44 0.64
C ASP A 91 -0.35 -17.76 1.97
N SER A 92 -0.54 -16.44 1.97
CA SER A 92 -0.92 -15.71 3.18
C SER A 92 -2.35 -16.03 3.60
N GLU A 93 -2.51 -16.55 4.83
CA GLU A 93 -3.85 -16.75 5.38
C GLU A 93 -4.59 -15.40 5.51
N PRO A 94 -5.81 -15.26 4.95
CA PRO A 94 -6.62 -14.07 5.11
C PRO A 94 -7.11 -13.89 6.54
N VAL A 95 -7.09 -12.63 6.98
CA VAL A 95 -7.57 -12.21 8.30
C VAL A 95 -9.05 -11.78 8.25
N LEU A 96 -9.57 -11.58 7.04
CA LEU A 96 -10.97 -11.28 6.76
C LEU A 96 -11.36 -11.87 5.39
N ARG A 97 -12.60 -12.33 5.25
CA ARG A 97 -13.20 -12.84 4.00
C ARG A 97 -14.48 -12.07 3.71
N ILE A 98 -14.61 -11.56 2.49
CA ILE A 98 -15.77 -10.76 2.06
C ILE A 98 -16.27 -11.20 0.68
N ARG A 99 -17.52 -10.87 0.37
CA ARG A 99 -18.09 -10.95 -0.99
C ARG A 99 -17.89 -9.64 -1.75
N SER A 100 -17.84 -9.74 -3.08
CA SER A 100 -17.86 -8.55 -3.96
C SER A 100 -19.07 -7.66 -3.63
N GLY A 101 -18.85 -6.35 -3.57
CA GLY A 101 -19.85 -5.35 -3.20
C GLY A 101 -19.98 -5.07 -1.70
N GLN A 102 -19.39 -5.89 -0.82
CA GLN A 102 -19.32 -5.57 0.61
C GLN A 102 -18.26 -4.53 0.91
N THR A 103 -18.46 -3.81 2.01
CA THR A 103 -17.61 -2.70 2.47
C THR A 103 -16.87 -3.08 3.75
N VAL A 104 -15.68 -2.50 3.95
CA VAL A 104 -14.84 -2.76 5.12
C VAL A 104 -14.34 -1.43 5.69
N THR A 105 -14.57 -1.18 6.97
CA THR A 105 -13.86 -0.14 7.72
C THR A 105 -12.55 -0.74 8.23
N VAL A 106 -11.42 -0.16 7.82
CA VAL A 106 -10.09 -0.64 8.16
C VAL A 106 -9.40 0.41 9.01
N ASP A 107 -8.93 0.03 10.21
CA ASP A 107 -7.97 0.86 10.93
C ASP A 107 -6.61 0.70 10.25
N SER A 108 -5.95 1.83 9.98
CA SER A 108 -4.55 1.86 9.57
C SER A 108 -3.66 2.35 10.69
N LEU A 109 -2.40 1.94 10.64
CA LEU A 109 -1.40 2.25 11.65
C LEU A 109 -0.12 2.77 10.98
N SER A 110 0.36 3.93 11.44
CA SER A 110 1.67 4.44 11.04
C SER A 110 2.78 3.58 11.63
N HIS A 111 3.88 3.44 10.90
CA HIS A 111 5.08 2.76 11.40
C HIS A 111 5.92 3.62 12.34
N GLU A 112 5.66 4.93 12.38
CA GLU A 112 6.35 5.89 13.24
C GLU A 112 6.01 5.61 14.72
N GLY A 113 7.03 5.57 15.57
CA GLY A 113 7.00 5.08 16.94
C GLY A 113 7.18 3.56 17.08
N LEU A 114 7.05 2.79 15.99
CA LEU A 114 7.24 1.33 16.01
C LEU A 114 8.64 0.90 15.58
N LEU A 115 9.31 1.66 14.72
CA LEU A 115 10.62 1.28 14.17
C LEU A 115 11.68 1.11 15.26
N GLU A 116 12.65 0.22 15.03
CA GLU A 116 13.67 -0.11 16.03
C GLU A 116 14.63 1.06 16.27
N ASP A 117 14.92 1.87 15.23
CA ASP A 117 15.71 3.10 15.37
C ASP A 117 15.01 4.18 16.22
N GLN A 118 13.73 3.98 16.53
CA GLN A 118 12.91 4.81 17.40
C GLN A 118 12.70 4.19 18.79
N GLY A 119 13.33 3.05 19.05
CA GLY A 119 13.24 2.31 20.30
C GLY A 119 12.08 1.32 20.37
N ARG A 120 11.27 1.17 19.30
CA ARG A 120 10.07 0.30 19.29
C ARG A 120 9.19 0.51 20.53
N ASP A 121 9.04 1.76 20.94
CA ASP A 121 8.17 2.19 22.05
C ASP A 121 7.40 3.42 21.59
N PRO A 122 6.17 3.25 21.06
CA PRO A 122 5.40 4.37 20.56
C PRO A 122 5.03 5.34 21.68
N VAL A 123 4.90 4.89 22.94
CA VAL A 123 4.59 5.79 24.05
C VAL A 123 5.75 6.72 24.33
N ALA A 124 6.95 6.18 24.49
CA ALA A 124 8.14 6.98 24.76
C ALA A 124 8.48 7.88 23.56
N TRP A 125 8.40 7.33 22.34
CA TRP A 125 8.74 8.06 21.13
C TRP A 125 7.79 9.24 20.87
N PHE A 126 6.48 9.02 20.89
CA PHE A 126 5.50 10.10 20.74
C PHE A 126 5.55 11.08 21.92
N GLY A 127 5.80 10.59 23.14
CA GLY A 127 5.98 11.45 24.32
C GLY A 127 7.16 12.41 24.20
N GLY A 128 8.25 12.00 23.53
CA GLY A 128 9.38 12.88 23.18
C GLY A 128 9.04 13.96 22.15
N HIS A 129 7.85 13.90 21.53
CA HIS A 129 7.32 14.88 20.58
C HIS A 129 6.03 15.54 21.10
N ASP A 130 5.90 15.66 22.42
CA ASP A 130 4.78 16.33 23.12
C ASP A 130 3.39 15.71 22.88
N VAL A 131 3.33 14.47 22.39
CA VAL A 131 2.07 13.73 22.27
C VAL A 131 1.78 13.01 23.59
N PRO A 132 0.67 13.31 24.27
CA PRO A 132 0.35 12.69 25.55
C PRO A 132 -0.04 11.23 25.38
N ARG A 133 0.29 10.38 26.37
CA ARG A 133 0.00 8.94 26.37
C ARG A 133 -1.41 8.55 25.95
N ARG A 134 -2.41 9.35 26.32
CA ARG A 134 -3.84 9.11 26.02
C ARG A 134 -4.18 9.24 24.53
N GLU A 135 -3.33 9.93 23.77
CA GLU A 135 -3.48 10.15 22.32
C GLU A 135 -2.69 9.14 21.49
N VAL A 136 -1.79 8.37 22.12
CA VAL A 136 -1.09 7.25 21.47
C VAL A 136 -2.04 6.06 21.30
N LEU A 137 -2.11 5.54 20.08
CA LEU A 137 -2.98 4.42 19.73
C LEU A 137 -2.56 3.13 20.43
N THR A 138 -3.53 2.37 20.92
CA THR A 138 -3.31 1.15 21.72
C THR A 138 -2.89 -0.04 20.85
N ASP A 139 -3.32 -0.11 19.60
CA ASP A 139 -2.81 -1.06 18.61
C ASP A 139 -1.35 -0.77 18.23
N ALA A 140 -0.89 0.48 18.25
CA ALA A 140 0.55 0.79 18.15
C ALA A 140 1.34 0.12 19.28
N VAL A 141 0.86 0.26 20.52
CA VAL A 141 1.50 -0.35 21.70
C VAL A 141 1.49 -1.87 21.61
N ALA A 142 0.36 -2.46 21.21
CA ALA A 142 0.25 -3.91 21.00
C ALA A 142 1.20 -4.39 19.89
N MET A 143 1.31 -3.66 18.78
CA MET A 143 2.23 -3.97 17.69
C MET A 143 3.70 -3.96 18.12
N ALA A 144 4.10 -2.91 18.84
CA ALA A 144 5.45 -2.80 19.38
C ALA A 144 5.78 -3.99 20.30
N ARG A 145 4.86 -4.35 21.19
CA ARG A 145 5.07 -5.37 22.22
C ARG A 145 4.94 -6.81 21.70
N ASP A 146 3.92 -7.10 20.91
CA ASP A 146 3.42 -8.46 20.70
C ASP A 146 3.55 -8.95 19.24
N TYR A 147 4.02 -8.11 18.30
CA TYR A 147 4.20 -8.55 16.91
C TYR A 147 5.27 -9.64 16.78
N SER A 148 4.83 -10.82 16.34
CA SER A 148 5.67 -12.01 16.13
C SER A 148 5.30 -12.79 14.86
N ARG A 149 4.50 -12.23 13.95
CA ARG A 149 3.97 -12.94 12.77
C ARG A 149 5.03 -13.25 11.72
N ALA A 150 6.12 -12.47 11.69
CA ALA A 150 7.29 -12.71 10.87
C ALA A 150 8.55 -12.22 11.59
N PRO A 151 9.70 -12.88 11.41
CA PRO A 151 10.98 -12.28 11.77
C PRO A 151 11.14 -10.97 11.01
N ARG A 152 11.82 -10.00 11.63
CA ARG A 152 12.04 -8.69 11.03
C ARG A 152 13.48 -8.24 11.20
N ASP A 153 14.00 -7.63 10.16
CA ASP A 153 15.25 -6.93 10.12
C ASP A 153 14.98 -5.47 9.69
N PHE A 154 15.38 -4.52 10.55
CA PHE A 154 15.15 -3.10 10.33
C PHE A 154 15.80 -2.58 9.04
N ASP A 155 16.97 -3.10 8.69
CA ASP A 155 17.78 -2.58 7.60
C ASP A 155 17.27 -3.06 6.23
N THR A 156 16.75 -4.29 6.18
CA THR A 156 16.31 -4.93 4.94
C THR A 156 14.80 -4.86 4.70
N ASP A 157 13.99 -4.87 5.76
CA ASP A 157 12.54 -4.97 5.62
C ASP A 157 11.88 -3.60 5.42
N GLY A 158 10.70 -3.61 4.80
CA GLY A 158 9.90 -2.40 4.67
C GLY A 158 9.46 -1.86 6.04
N PRO A 159 9.21 -0.55 6.17
CA PRO A 159 8.78 0.01 7.45
C PRO A 159 7.26 -0.15 7.68
N HIS A 160 6.46 -0.35 6.63
CA HIS A 160 5.00 -0.20 6.70
C HIS A 160 4.29 -1.33 7.44
N VAL A 161 3.30 -0.96 8.26
CA VAL A 161 2.32 -1.89 8.85
C VAL A 161 1.17 -2.05 7.86
N ILE A 162 0.93 -3.28 7.40
CA ILE A 162 -0.03 -3.62 6.34
C ILE A 162 -1.14 -4.50 6.93
N THR A 163 -2.31 -3.92 7.13
CA THR A 163 -3.49 -4.62 7.65
C THR A 163 -4.08 -5.54 6.58
N GLY A 164 -4.19 -6.84 6.90
CA GLY A 164 -4.66 -7.86 5.96
C GLY A 164 -3.85 -9.17 5.97
N PRO A 165 -4.02 -9.99 4.91
CA PRO A 165 -4.82 -9.76 3.70
C PRO A 165 -6.33 -9.95 3.90
N ILE A 166 -7.13 -9.23 3.10
CA ILE A 166 -8.58 -9.46 2.96
C ILE A 166 -8.80 -10.30 1.71
N ARG A 167 -9.51 -11.43 1.84
CA ARG A 167 -9.87 -12.28 0.70
C ARG A 167 -11.25 -11.91 0.17
N VAL A 168 -11.33 -11.71 -1.14
CA VAL A 168 -12.61 -11.56 -1.85
C VAL A 168 -13.03 -12.91 -2.41
N GLU A 169 -14.24 -13.34 -2.07
CA GLU A 169 -14.82 -14.60 -2.55
C GLU A 169 -14.95 -14.60 -4.09
N GLY A 170 -14.52 -15.69 -4.71
CA GLY A 170 -14.60 -15.89 -6.17
C GLY A 170 -13.55 -15.15 -7.01
N ALA A 171 -12.67 -14.35 -6.41
CA ALA A 171 -11.60 -13.67 -7.16
C ALA A 171 -10.52 -14.67 -7.63
N GLU A 172 -10.19 -14.63 -8.92
CA GLU A 172 -9.24 -15.53 -9.59
C GLU A 172 -8.12 -14.76 -10.32
N PRO A 173 -6.95 -15.40 -10.61
CA PRO A 173 -5.90 -14.77 -11.41
C PRO A 173 -6.40 -14.32 -12.78
N GLY A 174 -6.30 -13.03 -13.06
CA GLY A 174 -6.83 -12.41 -14.28
C GLY A 174 -7.98 -11.44 -14.02
N ASP A 175 -8.61 -11.53 -12.86
CA ASP A 175 -9.62 -10.58 -12.41
C ASP A 175 -9.01 -9.21 -12.06
N VAL A 176 -9.88 -8.20 -12.03
CA VAL A 176 -9.54 -6.84 -11.57
C VAL A 176 -10.32 -6.52 -10.31
N LEU A 177 -9.60 -6.19 -9.24
CA LEU A 177 -10.21 -5.68 -8.02
C LEU A 177 -10.38 -4.16 -8.10
N LYS A 178 -11.63 -3.69 -8.13
CA LYS A 178 -11.95 -2.27 -7.89
C LYS A 178 -12.03 -2.04 -6.39
N VAL A 179 -11.15 -1.19 -5.85
CA VAL A 179 -11.22 -0.71 -4.46
C VAL A 179 -11.63 0.77 -4.49
N GLU A 180 -12.72 1.11 -3.82
CA GLU A 180 -13.25 2.47 -3.77
C GLU A 180 -13.16 3.01 -2.34
N PRO A 181 -12.32 4.04 -2.07
CA PRO A 181 -12.31 4.71 -0.78
C PRO A 181 -13.61 5.49 -0.57
N LEU A 182 -14.45 5.04 0.36
CA LEU A 182 -15.75 5.67 0.65
C LEU A 182 -15.63 6.79 1.69
N SER A 183 -14.78 6.60 2.71
CA SER A 183 -14.47 7.61 3.73
C SER A 183 -13.03 7.45 4.21
N LEU A 184 -12.42 8.56 4.68
CA LEU A 184 -11.10 8.59 5.30
C LEU A 184 -11.16 9.50 6.54
N LEU A 185 -10.94 8.91 7.70
CA LEU A 185 -10.97 9.59 9.00
C LEU A 185 -9.58 9.50 9.64
N PRO A 186 -8.93 10.62 9.98
CA PRO A 186 -7.74 10.59 10.82
C PRO A 186 -8.08 10.00 12.19
N ARG A 187 -7.31 9.01 12.65
CA ARG A 187 -7.50 8.39 13.98
C ARG A 187 -6.92 9.23 15.12
N VAL A 188 -6.02 10.15 14.80
CA VAL A 188 -5.27 11.01 15.72
C VAL A 188 -5.18 12.43 15.15
N PRO A 189 -4.98 13.47 15.98
CA PRO A 189 -4.91 14.87 15.54
C PRO A 189 -3.54 15.26 14.97
N TYR A 190 -2.63 14.30 14.82
CA TYR A 190 -1.24 14.53 14.43
C TYR A 190 -0.79 13.56 13.33
N GLY A 191 0.30 13.93 12.66
CA GLY A 191 0.99 13.08 11.70
C GLY A 191 2.50 13.27 11.86
N VAL A 192 3.27 12.41 11.21
CA VAL A 192 4.73 12.44 11.29
C VAL A 192 5.29 12.65 9.89
N ILE A 193 6.23 13.59 9.78
CA ILE A 193 7.09 13.75 8.61
C ILE A 193 8.51 13.49 9.12
N SER A 194 9.16 12.45 8.60
CA SER A 194 10.50 12.07 9.00
C SER A 194 11.49 12.20 7.84
N SER A 195 12.68 12.76 8.14
CA SER A 195 13.84 12.76 7.25
C SER A 195 14.91 11.90 7.90
N ARG A 196 15.31 10.81 7.25
CA ARG A 196 16.21 9.81 7.83
C ARG A 196 17.51 9.77 7.07
N HIS A 197 18.61 9.59 7.81
CA HIS A 197 19.91 9.31 7.22
C HIS A 197 19.83 8.08 6.32
N GLY A 198 20.51 8.15 5.17
CA GLY A 198 20.56 7.09 4.18
C GLY A 198 19.24 6.72 3.50
N LYS A 199 18.14 7.44 3.75
CA LYS A 199 16.83 7.22 3.12
C LYS A 199 16.32 8.50 2.44
N GLY A 200 15.35 8.35 1.54
CA GLY A 200 14.76 9.46 0.79
C GLY A 200 15.50 9.80 -0.51
N ALA A 201 15.02 10.82 -1.21
CA ALA A 201 15.48 11.15 -2.57
C ALA A 201 16.95 11.60 -2.66
N LEU A 202 17.50 12.07 -1.54
CA LEU A 202 18.87 12.60 -1.44
C LEU A 202 19.86 11.62 -0.79
N ALA A 203 19.47 10.35 -0.63
CA ALA A 203 20.37 9.32 -0.12
C ALA A 203 21.50 9.01 -1.12
N ARG A 204 22.63 8.51 -0.60
CA ARG A 204 23.70 7.97 -1.46
C ARG A 204 23.16 6.86 -2.36
N GLN A 205 23.57 6.89 -3.62
CA GLN A 205 23.28 5.81 -4.55
C GLN A 205 24.05 4.54 -4.17
N ALA A 206 23.64 3.38 -4.70
CA ALA A 206 24.31 2.10 -4.44
C ALA A 206 25.83 2.11 -4.78
N GLY A 207 26.26 2.96 -5.73
CA GLY A 207 27.67 3.17 -6.06
C GLY A 207 28.41 4.17 -5.15
N GLY A 208 27.80 4.64 -4.06
CA GLY A 208 28.37 5.62 -3.13
C GLY A 208 28.31 7.09 -3.59
N GLY A 209 27.88 7.33 -4.84
CA GLY A 209 27.78 8.66 -5.44
C GLY A 209 26.53 9.44 -5.01
N ALA A 210 26.54 10.74 -5.29
CA ALA A 210 25.39 11.62 -5.14
C ALA A 210 24.33 11.33 -6.23
N PRO A 211 23.03 11.52 -5.94
CA PRO A 211 22.00 11.50 -6.97
C PRO A 211 22.25 12.52 -8.09
N ALA A 212 21.66 12.28 -9.27
CA ALA A 212 21.80 13.19 -10.40
C ALA A 212 21.28 14.60 -10.05
N GLY A 213 22.11 15.62 -10.28
CA GLY A 213 21.79 17.01 -9.95
C GLY A 213 22.00 17.40 -8.49
N ILE A 214 22.56 16.50 -7.66
CA ILE A 214 22.85 16.74 -6.24
C ILE A 214 24.36 16.75 -6.02
N MET A 215 24.85 17.74 -5.29
CA MET A 215 26.27 17.83 -4.91
C MET A 215 26.57 16.87 -3.76
N PRO A 216 27.80 16.30 -3.66
CA PRO A 216 28.16 15.40 -2.56
C PRO A 216 27.92 15.96 -1.15
N ALA A 217 27.99 17.29 -0.98
CA ALA A 217 27.72 17.98 0.28
C ALA A 217 26.22 18.07 0.64
N GLU A 218 25.33 17.89 -0.34
CA GLU A 218 23.87 17.93 -0.17
C GLU A 218 23.28 16.53 0.03
N VAL A 219 24.13 15.50 -0.08
CA VAL A 219 23.72 14.12 0.12
C VAL A 219 23.43 13.88 1.59
N MET A 220 22.31 13.22 1.86
CA MET A 220 21.94 12.83 3.22
C MET A 220 23.05 11.98 3.83
N PRO A 221 23.41 12.23 5.11
CA PRO A 221 24.37 11.39 5.82
C PRO A 221 23.99 9.91 5.74
N ALA A 222 24.98 9.02 5.74
CA ALA A 222 24.73 7.59 5.76
C ALA A 222 24.07 7.19 7.09
N VAL A 223 23.38 6.04 7.09
CA VAL A 223 22.95 5.39 8.33
C VAL A 223 24.21 5.12 9.17
N ALA A 224 24.19 5.54 10.44
CA ALA A 224 25.31 5.39 11.38
C ALA A 224 25.40 3.95 11.91
#